data_AF-L0DQH7-F1
#
_entry.id   AF-L0DQH7-F1
#
_cell.length_a   1.000
_cell.length_b   1.000
_cell.length_c   1.000
_cell.angle_alpha   90.00
_cell.angle_beta   90.00
_cell.angle_gamma   90.00
#
_symmetry.space_group_name_H-M   'P 1'
#
loop_
_entity.id
_entity.type
_entity.pdbx_description
1 polymer ?
#
loop_
_entity_poly.entity_id
_entity_poly.type
_entity_poly.pdbx_seq_one_letter_code
_entity_poly.pdbx_strand_id
1 'polypeptide(L)'
;MIRRRVLKSFLVALATASILPQFAWAHFIWLKVEPAKQPGGAATIRAFFNEQPEPDAAFVKYTKNLQLKVDGQVVPSTQGEASRNADWAGKLPATVDTEHDLGVKTKGGKTYRLRYAARAQSGLIAPTAKEGGDKLRVRLIEDGDKKQIEVLFDGKPVAKARIKVYPASGEPTDAVADEQGRATIAGIAEGTSALWANWVDATPGTMDGKDYPETRYYATFTYNPTDPGSANASNSDEALPTRFATIPAPAVNSFGGAVLGKWLYVYSGHTGRTHRYGAETTTKSFRRLNLEDRTTWEDLPVEQDLQGGALVADDKYLYRVGGMFAKNKVGEAHDLYSVADFSRFDPEAKTWTKLADMPEARSTHDAVVVGRTVYVTGGWTMAGDSKLAPYPTTALAFDLDHPEGGWKVIPQPFQRRAHSMGEQGGKLFVLGGLVAVSMKVVNRVDVYDPKTGTWAQGPDLPAGLPNEGFGTSAFTIDGRLYYSGATGRIYRLNPAGDAWESIGAWALPRTTHRVLPGPGHTLLAVGGNVKGKQTPVIEAVTLPETTTTAAAAGE
;
A
#
# COMPACT_ATOMS: atom_id res chain seq x y z
N MET A 1 -70.29 54.19 -32.06
CA MET A 1 -69.26 55.22 -31.79
C MET A 1 -68.64 54.89 -30.42
N ILE A 2 -67.40 54.39 -30.32
CA ILE A 2 -66.16 55.19 -30.07
C ILE A 2 -66.34 56.01 -28.75
N ARG A 3 -65.60 55.88 -27.63
CA ARG A 3 -64.18 55.58 -27.35
C ARG A 3 -63.90 55.29 -25.85
N ARG A 4 -62.76 54.60 -25.61
CA ARG A 4 -61.94 54.28 -24.43
C ARG A 4 -61.87 55.21 -23.19
N ARG A 5 -61.67 54.60 -22.00
CA ARG A 5 -60.57 54.79 -20.98
C ARG A 5 -60.80 53.80 -19.81
N VAL A 6 -60.12 52.66 -19.67
CA VAL A 6 -58.86 52.35 -18.95
C VAL A 6 -58.68 53.05 -17.59
N LEU A 7 -58.80 52.31 -16.46
CA LEU A 7 -57.71 52.12 -15.45
C LEU A 7 -58.04 51.07 -14.35
N LYS A 8 -57.28 49.96 -14.40
CA LYS A 8 -56.62 49.16 -13.34
C LYS A 8 -57.34 48.87 -12.01
N SER A 9 -57.74 47.61 -11.85
CA SER A 9 -57.81 46.88 -10.58
C SER A 9 -56.49 46.13 -10.36
N PHE A 10 -55.82 46.33 -9.22
CA PHE A 10 -54.72 45.48 -8.77
C PHE A 10 -55.29 44.47 -7.75
N LEU A 11 -55.48 43.23 -8.19
CA LEU A 11 -55.55 42.07 -7.29
C LEU A 11 -54.15 41.45 -7.26
N VAL A 12 -53.52 41.48 -6.08
CA VAL A 12 -52.31 40.70 -5.82
C VAL A 12 -52.76 39.26 -5.56
N ALA A 13 -52.64 38.40 -6.58
CA ALA A 13 -52.69 36.96 -6.41
C ALA A 13 -51.25 36.44 -6.39
N LEU A 14 -50.88 35.86 -5.26
CA LEU A 14 -49.61 35.19 -5.00
C LEU A 14 -49.50 33.98 -5.94
N ALA A 15 -48.80 34.13 -7.06
CA ALA A 15 -48.43 33.01 -7.90
C ALA A 15 -47.08 32.45 -7.40
N THR A 16 -47.13 31.48 -6.49
CA THR A 16 -46.01 30.54 -6.30
C THR A 16 -45.89 29.71 -7.57
N ALA A 17 -45.17 30.25 -8.55
CA ALA A 17 -44.71 29.48 -9.69
C ALA A 17 -43.71 28.43 -9.18
N SER A 18 -44.20 27.21 -8.97
CA SER A 18 -43.39 26.01 -8.86
C SER A 18 -42.65 25.82 -10.19
N ILE A 19 -41.52 26.51 -10.35
CA ILE A 19 -40.56 26.21 -11.42
C ILE A 19 -39.96 24.86 -11.06
N LEU A 20 -40.56 23.76 -11.56
CA LEU A 20 -39.87 22.48 -11.65
C LEU A 20 -38.73 22.68 -12.66
N PRO A 21 -37.45 22.67 -12.24
CA PRO A 21 -36.35 22.84 -13.18
C PRO A 21 -36.31 21.62 -14.10
N GLN A 22 -36.39 21.88 -15.41
CA GLN A 22 -36.16 20.88 -16.46
C GLN A 22 -34.85 20.13 -16.19
N PHE A 23 -34.92 18.81 -16.20
CA PHE A 23 -33.80 17.89 -15.95
C PHE A 23 -32.65 18.15 -16.92
N ALA A 24 -31.64 18.87 -16.46
CA ALA A 24 -30.34 18.83 -17.11
C ALA A 24 -29.72 17.47 -16.81
N TRP A 25 -29.84 16.56 -17.77
CA TRP A 25 -29.04 15.36 -17.98
C TRP A 25 -27.58 15.65 -17.56
N ALA A 26 -27.23 15.17 -16.37
CA ALA A 26 -25.98 15.45 -15.68
C ALA A 26 -25.27 14.13 -15.48
N HIS A 27 -24.02 14.10 -15.91
CA HIS A 27 -23.16 12.94 -15.79
C HIS A 27 -22.39 13.07 -14.48
N PHE A 28 -22.24 11.97 -13.76
CA PHE A 28 -21.57 11.91 -12.48
C PHE A 28 -20.41 10.93 -12.54
N ILE A 29 -19.43 11.11 -11.65
CA ILE A 29 -18.44 10.08 -11.38
C ILE A 29 -19.07 9.03 -10.46
N TRP A 30 -18.88 7.75 -10.74
CA TRP A 30 -19.38 6.64 -9.95
C TRP A 30 -18.22 5.71 -9.58
N LEU A 31 -18.38 4.98 -8.49
CA LEU A 31 -17.50 3.89 -8.08
C LEU A 31 -18.29 2.59 -7.97
N LYS A 32 -17.73 1.50 -8.47
CA LYS A 32 -18.28 0.14 -8.29
C LYS A 32 -17.14 -0.78 -7.85
N VAL A 33 -17.38 -1.58 -6.83
CA VAL A 33 -16.44 -2.61 -6.36
C VAL A 33 -17.02 -3.96 -6.73
N GLU A 34 -16.51 -4.56 -7.79
CA GLU A 34 -16.93 -5.86 -8.27
C GLU A 34 -16.16 -6.94 -7.50
N PRO A 35 -16.85 -7.86 -6.79
CA PRO A 35 -16.17 -8.97 -6.13
C PRO A 35 -15.36 -9.80 -7.12
N ALA A 36 -14.37 -10.52 -6.59
CA ALA A 36 -13.59 -11.45 -7.40
C ALA A 36 -14.51 -12.49 -8.05
N LYS A 37 -14.30 -12.75 -9.35
CA LYS A 37 -15.06 -13.77 -10.10
C LYS A 37 -14.75 -15.21 -9.67
N GLN A 38 -13.69 -15.40 -8.91
CA GLN A 38 -13.20 -16.69 -8.41
C GLN A 38 -12.76 -16.55 -6.94
N PRO A 39 -12.95 -17.58 -6.10
CA PRO A 39 -12.42 -17.59 -4.73
C PRO A 39 -10.91 -17.32 -4.71
N GLY A 40 -10.46 -16.39 -3.87
CA GLY A 40 -9.05 -15.97 -3.79
C GLY A 40 -8.57 -15.03 -4.90
N GLY A 41 -9.44 -14.62 -5.83
CA GLY A 41 -9.13 -13.58 -6.83
C GLY A 41 -9.20 -12.16 -6.26
N ALA A 42 -8.80 -11.17 -7.07
CA ALA A 42 -8.93 -9.76 -6.74
C ALA A 42 -10.32 -9.22 -7.10
N ALA A 43 -10.89 -8.38 -6.24
CA ALA A 43 -12.00 -7.51 -6.57
C ALA A 43 -11.54 -6.44 -7.58
N THR A 44 -12.43 -6.03 -8.48
CA THR A 44 -12.17 -4.95 -9.43
C THR A 44 -12.88 -3.68 -8.97
N ILE A 45 -12.10 -2.64 -8.68
CA ILE A 45 -12.59 -1.30 -8.42
C ILE A 45 -12.69 -0.56 -9.76
N ARG A 46 -13.87 -0.04 -10.09
CA ARG A 46 -14.10 0.76 -11.30
C ARG A 46 -14.53 2.17 -10.92
N ALA A 47 -13.85 3.17 -11.43
CA ALA A 47 -14.39 4.52 -11.55
C ALA A 47 -14.78 4.83 -12.98
N PHE A 48 -16.00 5.30 -13.18
CA PHE A 48 -16.55 5.65 -14.49
C PHE A 48 -17.39 6.91 -14.38
N PHE A 49 -17.72 7.50 -15.51
CA PHE A 49 -18.50 8.73 -15.58
C PHE A 49 -19.78 8.47 -16.38
N ASN A 50 -20.97 8.64 -15.81
CA ASN A 50 -22.24 8.44 -16.51
C ASN A 50 -23.42 9.05 -15.72
N GLU A 51 -24.59 9.18 -16.33
CA GLU A 51 -25.82 9.64 -15.68
C GLU A 51 -26.41 8.58 -14.73
N GLN A 52 -26.29 7.32 -15.14
CA GLN A 52 -26.70 6.13 -14.40
C GLN A 52 -25.47 5.48 -13.75
N PRO A 53 -25.63 4.67 -12.69
CA PRO A 53 -24.53 3.99 -12.01
C PRO A 53 -23.97 2.79 -12.81
N GLU A 54 -23.89 2.89 -14.14
CA GLU A 54 -23.30 1.89 -15.02
C GLU A 54 -22.23 2.49 -15.96
N PRO A 55 -21.13 1.77 -16.26
CA PRO A 55 -20.07 2.27 -17.14
C PRO A 55 -20.53 2.45 -18.59
N ASP A 56 -20.00 3.49 -19.25
CA ASP A 56 -20.22 3.73 -20.68
C ASP A 56 -18.92 4.28 -21.32
N ALA A 57 -18.48 3.61 -22.38
CA ALA A 57 -17.27 3.96 -23.11
C ALA A 57 -17.29 5.38 -23.71
N ALA A 58 -18.48 5.95 -23.97
CA ALA A 58 -18.62 7.32 -24.48
C ALA A 58 -18.02 8.38 -23.54
N PHE A 59 -17.94 8.08 -22.24
CA PHE A 59 -17.48 9.01 -21.20
C PHE A 59 -16.10 8.67 -20.62
N VAL A 60 -15.44 7.63 -21.11
CA VAL A 60 -14.14 7.15 -20.60
C VAL A 60 -13.05 8.24 -20.56
N LYS A 61 -13.12 9.24 -21.44
CA LYS A 61 -12.17 10.37 -21.45
C LYS A 61 -12.13 11.14 -20.13
N TYR A 62 -13.23 11.16 -19.36
CA TYR A 62 -13.32 11.83 -18.07
C TYR A 62 -12.69 11.02 -16.93
N THR A 63 -12.26 9.78 -17.17
CA THR A 63 -11.66 8.92 -16.14
C THR A 63 -10.13 8.94 -16.11
N LYS A 64 -9.50 9.51 -17.15
CA LYS A 64 -8.03 9.42 -17.39
C LYS A 64 -7.19 9.89 -16.21
N ASN A 65 -7.59 10.98 -15.56
CA ASN A 65 -6.81 11.62 -14.49
C ASN A 65 -7.34 11.34 -13.09
N LEU A 66 -8.31 10.42 -12.96
CA LEU A 66 -8.85 10.06 -11.67
C LEU A 66 -7.80 9.38 -10.80
N GLN A 67 -7.85 9.67 -9.50
CA GLN A 67 -7.08 8.97 -8.49
C GLN A 67 -8.06 8.16 -7.64
N LEU A 68 -7.92 6.84 -7.70
CA LEU A 68 -8.67 5.94 -6.85
C LEU A 68 -7.99 5.88 -5.49
N LYS A 69 -8.74 6.14 -4.43
CA LYS A 69 -8.29 6.04 -3.05
C LYS A 69 -9.00 4.87 -2.37
N VAL A 70 -8.27 3.88 -1.89
CA VAL A 70 -8.81 2.76 -1.12
C VAL A 70 -8.44 2.98 0.34
N ASP A 71 -9.43 3.05 1.22
CA ASP A 71 -9.25 3.35 2.66
C ASP A 71 -8.33 4.56 2.91
N GLY A 72 -8.53 5.60 2.09
CA GLY A 72 -7.81 6.87 2.13
C GLY A 72 -6.51 6.92 1.31
N GLN A 73 -6.10 5.83 0.67
CA GLN A 73 -4.80 5.70 0.01
C GLN A 73 -4.90 5.59 -1.50
N VAL A 74 -4.12 6.39 -2.22
CA VAL A 74 -4.13 6.36 -3.69
C VAL A 74 -3.55 5.02 -4.19
N VAL A 75 -4.37 4.25 -4.90
CA VAL A 75 -3.95 2.97 -5.50
C VAL A 75 -3.60 3.11 -6.98
N PRO A 76 -2.63 2.34 -7.50
CA PRO A 76 -2.38 2.26 -8.93
C PRO A 76 -3.64 1.85 -9.67
N SER A 77 -3.89 2.51 -10.80
CA SER A 77 -5.07 2.22 -11.63
C SER A 77 -4.75 2.39 -13.10
N THR A 78 -5.39 1.57 -13.93
CA THR A 78 -5.21 1.54 -15.39
C THR A 78 -6.45 2.06 -16.08
N GLN A 79 -6.28 2.58 -17.29
CA GLN A 79 -7.41 2.97 -18.13
C GLN A 79 -7.96 1.72 -18.82
N GLY A 80 -9.22 1.38 -18.54
CA GLY A 80 -9.99 0.39 -19.28
C GLY A 80 -10.86 1.03 -20.36
N GLU A 81 -11.70 0.21 -20.99
CA GLU A 81 -12.57 0.60 -22.12
C GLU A 81 -13.63 1.65 -21.75
N ALA A 82 -14.27 1.49 -20.58
CA ALA A 82 -15.33 2.39 -20.09
C ALA A 82 -15.05 2.99 -18.70
N SER A 83 -13.94 2.60 -18.07
CA SER A 83 -13.65 2.93 -16.67
C SER A 83 -12.15 3.00 -16.38
N ARG A 84 -11.76 3.72 -15.33
CA ARG A 84 -10.45 3.60 -14.69
C ARG A 84 -10.53 2.49 -13.65
N ASN A 85 -9.64 1.51 -13.74
CA ASN A 85 -9.74 0.26 -12.97
C ASN A 85 -8.57 0.13 -11.99
N ALA A 86 -8.82 -0.40 -10.80
CA ALA A 86 -7.80 -0.90 -9.90
C ALA A 86 -8.18 -2.30 -9.41
N ASP A 87 -7.19 -3.19 -9.32
CA ASP A 87 -7.37 -4.51 -8.73
C ASP A 87 -7.12 -4.43 -7.22
N TRP A 88 -7.95 -5.11 -6.44
CA TRP A 88 -7.88 -5.16 -4.99
C TRP A 88 -7.99 -6.59 -4.49
N ALA A 89 -6.88 -7.15 -3.99
CA ALA A 89 -6.85 -8.48 -3.39
C ALA A 89 -7.07 -8.38 -1.87
N GLY A 90 -7.85 -9.30 -1.29
CA GLY A 90 -8.15 -9.36 0.14
C GLY A 90 -9.62 -9.07 0.47
N LYS A 91 -9.90 -8.74 1.74
CA LYS A 91 -11.25 -8.33 2.19
C LYS A 91 -11.70 -7.08 1.42
N LEU A 92 -13.00 -6.98 1.11
CA LEU A 92 -13.55 -5.79 0.45
C LEU A 92 -13.14 -4.52 1.21
N PRO A 93 -12.70 -3.47 0.49
CA PRO A 93 -12.23 -2.24 1.12
C PRO A 93 -13.39 -1.56 1.85
N ALA A 94 -13.13 -1.00 3.03
CA ALA A 94 -14.18 -0.38 3.83
C ALA A 94 -14.78 0.82 3.08
N THR A 95 -13.89 1.60 2.44
CA THR A 95 -14.22 2.75 1.60
C THR A 95 -13.35 2.77 0.34
N VAL A 96 -13.94 3.14 -0.78
CA VAL A 96 -13.21 3.60 -1.97
C VAL A 96 -13.68 5.00 -2.29
N ASP A 97 -12.76 5.92 -2.56
CA ASP A 97 -13.03 7.32 -2.85
C ASP A 97 -12.37 7.75 -4.16
N THR A 98 -13.01 8.65 -4.90
CA THR A 98 -12.37 9.40 -5.99
C THR A 98 -13.01 10.76 -6.11
N GLU A 99 -12.26 11.72 -6.67
CA GLU A 99 -12.69 13.11 -6.79
C GLU A 99 -12.34 13.63 -8.19
N HIS A 100 -13.17 14.53 -8.70
CA HIS A 100 -12.90 15.18 -9.98
C HIS A 100 -13.37 16.63 -9.97
N ASP A 101 -12.44 17.56 -10.22
CA ASP A 101 -12.76 18.96 -10.47
C ASP A 101 -12.85 19.19 -11.98
N LEU A 102 -14.04 19.55 -12.47
CA LEU A 102 -14.26 19.88 -13.88
C LEU A 102 -14.04 21.37 -14.18
N GLY A 103 -13.66 22.16 -13.16
CA GLY A 103 -13.41 23.59 -13.27
C GLY A 103 -14.69 24.39 -13.53
N VAL A 104 -14.53 25.58 -14.10
CA VAL A 104 -15.62 26.51 -14.40
C VAL A 104 -16.38 26.06 -15.66
N LYS A 105 -17.71 25.91 -15.52
CA LYS A 105 -18.63 25.55 -16.60
C LYS A 105 -19.68 26.64 -16.80
N THR A 106 -20.12 26.80 -18.04
CA THR A 106 -21.28 27.63 -18.40
C THR A 106 -22.31 26.76 -19.11
N LYS A 107 -23.49 26.59 -18.52
CA LYS A 107 -24.60 25.81 -19.10
C LYS A 107 -25.90 26.58 -18.91
N GLY A 108 -26.68 26.75 -19.98
CA GLY A 108 -27.96 27.47 -19.94
C GLY A 108 -27.85 28.91 -19.43
N GLY A 109 -26.76 29.62 -19.79
CA GLY A 109 -26.51 31.00 -19.35
C GLY A 109 -26.03 31.16 -17.90
N LYS A 110 -25.87 30.08 -17.13
CA LYS A 110 -25.33 30.12 -15.76
C LYS A 110 -23.89 29.62 -15.73
N THR A 111 -23.02 30.38 -15.09
CA THR A 111 -21.61 30.02 -14.84
C THR A 111 -21.45 29.52 -13.41
N TYR A 112 -20.68 28.46 -13.20
CA TYR A 112 -20.40 27.87 -11.89
C TYR A 112 -19.15 26.97 -11.94
N ARG A 113 -18.44 26.78 -10.82
CA ARG A 113 -17.42 25.72 -10.69
C ARG A 113 -18.11 24.40 -10.37
N LEU A 114 -17.62 23.30 -10.93
CA LEU A 114 -18.25 21.98 -10.79
C LEU A 114 -17.27 20.96 -10.18
N ARG A 115 -17.59 20.47 -8.98
CA ARG A 115 -16.79 19.47 -8.27
C ARG A 115 -17.59 18.21 -8.00
N TYR A 116 -16.94 17.08 -8.26
CA TYR A 116 -17.48 15.76 -8.03
C TYR A 116 -16.68 14.98 -6.99
N ALA A 117 -17.38 14.22 -6.17
CA ALA A 117 -16.84 13.15 -5.36
C ALA A 117 -17.63 11.86 -5.61
N ALA A 118 -16.98 10.71 -5.49
CA ALA A 118 -17.65 9.41 -5.42
C ALA A 118 -17.11 8.64 -4.23
N ARG A 119 -17.99 7.85 -3.61
CA ARG A 119 -17.64 6.86 -2.60
C ARG A 119 -18.31 5.51 -2.89
N ALA A 120 -17.56 4.43 -2.73
CA ALA A 120 -18.13 3.10 -2.50
C ALA A 120 -17.85 2.69 -1.04
N GLN A 121 -18.80 2.05 -0.38
CA GLN A 121 -18.64 1.48 0.96
C GLN A 121 -18.97 0.00 0.96
N SER A 122 -18.27 -0.77 1.80
CA SER A 122 -18.64 -2.17 2.11
C SER A 122 -18.99 -2.40 3.58
N GLY A 123 -18.58 -1.47 4.46
CA GLY A 123 -18.88 -1.45 5.88
C GLY A 123 -19.65 -0.20 6.30
N LEU A 124 -20.26 -0.26 7.48
CA LEU A 124 -20.95 0.87 8.11
C LEU A 124 -19.92 1.76 8.83
N ILE A 125 -20.19 3.06 8.86
CA ILE A 125 -19.35 4.04 9.54
C ILE A 125 -20.06 4.52 10.81
N ALA A 126 -19.33 4.63 11.92
CA ALA A 126 -19.87 5.23 13.13
C ALA A 126 -20.17 6.73 12.91
N PRO A 127 -21.29 7.29 13.42
CA PRO A 127 -21.63 8.70 13.25
C PRO A 127 -20.54 9.66 13.78
N THR A 128 -19.79 9.20 14.78
CA THR A 128 -18.68 9.94 15.41
C THR A 128 -17.40 9.97 14.58
N ALA A 129 -17.31 9.18 13.50
CA ALA A 129 -16.15 9.18 12.62
C ALA A 129 -15.98 10.56 11.97
N LYS A 130 -14.83 11.18 12.22
CA LYS A 130 -14.51 12.50 11.66
C LYS A 130 -14.14 12.39 10.19
N GLU A 131 -14.69 13.30 9.40
CA GLU A 131 -14.31 13.50 8.01
C GLU A 131 -13.98 14.98 7.78
N GLY A 132 -12.98 15.26 6.95
CA GLY A 132 -12.53 16.61 6.65
C GLY A 132 -12.29 16.84 5.17
N GLY A 133 -12.19 18.12 4.79
CA GLY A 133 -11.86 18.58 3.45
C GLY A 133 -13.00 19.35 2.79
N ASP A 134 -12.65 20.14 1.76
CA ASP A 134 -13.52 21.08 1.05
C ASP A 134 -14.48 20.40 0.04
N LYS A 135 -15.15 19.33 0.46
CA LYS A 135 -15.92 18.46 -0.42
C LYS A 135 -17.23 18.01 0.20
N LEU A 136 -18.20 17.76 -0.69
CA LEU A 136 -19.44 17.08 -0.35
C LEU A 136 -19.16 15.58 -0.20
N ARG A 137 -19.73 14.97 0.83
CA ARG A 137 -19.60 13.57 1.12
C ARG A 137 -20.97 12.96 1.38
N VAL A 138 -21.14 11.74 0.91
CA VAL A 138 -22.26 10.89 1.29
C VAL A 138 -21.69 9.62 1.88
N ARG A 139 -22.25 9.19 3.02
CA ARG A 139 -21.85 7.98 3.72
C ARG A 139 -23.04 7.25 4.31
N LEU A 140 -22.94 5.93 4.40
CA LEU A 140 -23.88 5.10 5.17
C LEU A 140 -23.34 4.93 6.59
N ILE A 141 -24.14 5.35 7.57
CA ILE A 141 -23.82 5.28 9.00
C ILE A 141 -24.74 4.32 9.75
N GLU A 142 -24.28 3.87 10.91
CA GLU A 142 -25.07 3.10 11.89
C GLU A 142 -25.21 3.90 13.19
N ASP A 143 -26.42 4.40 13.45
CA ASP A 143 -26.76 5.17 14.65
C ASP A 143 -27.72 4.35 15.52
N GLY A 144 -27.14 3.58 16.45
CA GLY A 144 -27.85 2.51 17.15
C GLY A 144 -28.33 1.46 16.15
N ASP A 145 -29.62 1.12 16.17
CA ASP A 145 -30.22 0.16 15.23
C ASP A 145 -30.59 0.77 13.86
N LYS A 146 -30.36 2.08 13.67
CA LYS A 146 -30.76 2.79 12.44
C LYS A 146 -29.59 2.90 11.47
N LYS A 147 -29.79 2.40 10.26
CA LYS A 147 -28.87 2.58 9.12
C LYS A 147 -29.38 3.73 8.26
N GLN A 148 -28.59 4.80 8.13
CA GLN A 148 -29.02 6.03 7.48
C GLN A 148 -27.92 6.60 6.59
N ILE A 149 -28.34 7.25 5.51
CA ILE A 149 -27.45 8.07 4.70
C ILE A 149 -27.20 9.38 5.42
N GLU A 150 -25.95 9.81 5.49
CA GLU A 150 -25.54 11.12 6.00
C GLU A 150 -24.78 11.89 4.93
N VAL A 151 -25.18 13.14 4.72
CA VAL A 151 -24.62 14.07 3.75
C VAL A 151 -23.88 15.18 4.49
N LEU A 152 -22.58 15.30 4.23
CA LEU A 152 -21.69 16.24 4.90
C LEU A 152 -20.96 17.13 3.90
N PHE A 153 -20.72 18.38 4.26
CA PHE A 153 -19.81 19.28 3.57
C PHE A 153 -18.81 19.84 4.57
N ASP A 154 -17.51 19.64 4.33
CA ASP A 154 -16.45 20.01 5.28
C ASP A 154 -16.70 19.45 6.70
N GLY A 155 -17.14 18.18 6.74
CA GLY A 155 -17.45 17.46 7.98
C GLY A 155 -18.73 17.93 8.70
N LYS A 156 -19.47 18.89 8.13
CA LYS A 156 -20.70 19.44 8.72
C LYS A 156 -21.95 18.92 8.00
N PRO A 157 -23.05 18.65 8.73
CA PRO A 157 -24.35 18.32 8.15
C PRO A 157 -24.81 19.24 7.03
N VAL A 158 -25.30 18.66 5.93
CA VAL A 158 -25.93 19.41 4.83
C VAL A 158 -27.44 19.22 4.89
N ALA A 159 -28.11 20.14 5.57
CA ALA A 159 -29.56 20.13 5.66
C ALA A 159 -30.22 20.23 4.28
N LYS A 160 -31.32 19.50 4.08
CA LYS A 160 -32.14 19.56 2.85
C LYS A 160 -31.37 19.21 1.57
N ALA A 161 -30.25 18.50 1.68
CA ALA A 161 -29.56 17.92 0.53
C ALA A 161 -30.55 17.06 -0.25
N ARG A 162 -30.66 17.30 -1.56
CA ARG A 162 -31.46 16.44 -2.44
C ARG A 162 -30.68 15.16 -2.69
N ILE A 163 -31.37 14.03 -2.62
CA ILE A 163 -30.81 12.70 -2.82
C ILE A 163 -31.63 12.02 -3.90
N LYS A 164 -31.00 11.55 -4.97
CA LYS A 164 -31.65 10.67 -5.94
C LYS A 164 -31.13 9.26 -5.77
N VAL A 165 -32.04 8.32 -5.56
CA VAL A 165 -31.76 6.89 -5.29
C VAL A 165 -32.04 6.08 -6.54
N TYR A 166 -31.10 5.20 -6.88
CA TYR A 166 -31.14 4.26 -7.98
C TYR A 166 -31.18 2.85 -7.38
N PRO A 167 -32.36 2.24 -7.26
CA PRO A 167 -32.48 0.87 -6.74
C PRO A 167 -31.93 -0.14 -7.75
N ALA A 168 -31.63 -1.36 -7.29
CA ALA A 168 -31.18 -2.46 -8.15
C ALA A 168 -32.27 -2.92 -9.12
N SER A 169 -33.54 -2.74 -8.73
CA SER A 169 -34.70 -2.98 -9.56
C SER A 169 -35.76 -1.91 -9.34
N GLY A 170 -36.38 -1.45 -10.42
CA GLY A 170 -37.44 -0.43 -10.38
C GLY A 170 -36.95 0.97 -10.79
N GLU A 171 -37.84 1.94 -10.69
CA GLU A 171 -37.57 3.32 -11.10
C GLU A 171 -36.80 4.11 -10.03
N PRO A 172 -35.91 5.04 -10.40
CA PRO A 172 -35.25 5.93 -9.46
C PRO A 172 -36.24 6.76 -8.62
N THR A 173 -35.96 6.92 -7.34
CA THR A 173 -36.78 7.70 -6.40
C THR A 173 -36.01 8.89 -5.82
N ASP A 174 -36.72 9.94 -5.42
CA ASP A 174 -36.13 11.10 -4.75
C ASP A 174 -36.31 11.03 -3.23
N ALA A 175 -35.31 11.52 -2.51
CA ALA A 175 -35.31 11.71 -1.07
C ALA A 175 -34.66 13.06 -0.71
N VAL A 176 -34.89 13.55 0.50
CA VAL A 176 -34.32 14.80 0.99
C VAL A 176 -33.75 14.57 2.39
N ALA A 177 -32.55 15.07 2.63
CA ALA A 177 -31.93 15.00 3.94
C ALA A 177 -32.65 15.92 4.95
N ASP A 178 -32.75 15.48 6.19
CA ASP A 178 -33.28 16.26 7.32
C ASP A 178 -32.33 17.41 7.72
N GLU A 179 -32.64 18.10 8.82
CA GLU A 179 -31.83 19.22 9.34
C GLU A 179 -30.45 18.76 9.87
N GLN A 180 -30.27 17.46 10.11
CA GLN A 180 -29.00 16.83 10.48
C GLN A 180 -28.26 16.26 9.26
N GLY A 181 -28.74 16.54 8.05
CA GLY A 181 -28.14 16.04 6.82
C GLY A 181 -28.35 14.53 6.62
N ARG A 182 -29.35 13.92 7.27
CA ARG A 182 -29.60 12.48 7.23
C ARG A 182 -30.84 12.11 6.45
N ALA A 183 -30.83 10.94 5.82
CA ALA A 183 -31.99 10.38 5.13
C ALA A 183 -32.05 8.86 5.32
N THR A 184 -33.26 8.35 5.57
CA THR A 184 -33.50 6.89 5.60
C THR A 184 -33.90 6.43 4.21
N ILE A 185 -33.12 5.53 3.64
CA ILE A 185 -33.34 4.98 2.29
C ILE A 185 -33.69 3.49 2.43
N ALA A 186 -34.85 3.08 1.90
CA ALA A 186 -35.25 1.68 1.94
C ALA A 186 -34.28 0.80 1.14
N GLY A 187 -33.94 -0.39 1.66
CA GLY A 187 -33.07 -1.36 0.99
C GLY A 187 -31.59 -0.95 0.89
N ILE A 188 -31.19 0.23 1.37
CA ILE A 188 -29.80 0.71 1.23
C ILE A 188 -28.80 -0.21 1.94
N ALA A 189 -29.19 -0.78 3.08
CA ALA A 189 -28.37 -1.69 3.87
C ALA A 189 -28.29 -3.11 3.27
N GLU A 190 -29.13 -3.43 2.29
CA GLU A 190 -29.17 -4.73 1.61
C GLU A 190 -28.22 -4.74 0.38
N GLY A 191 -27.54 -3.63 0.10
CA GLY A 191 -26.52 -3.55 -0.96
C GLY A 191 -27.05 -3.30 -2.36
N THR A 192 -28.33 -2.98 -2.48
CA THR A 192 -29.05 -2.94 -3.76
C THR A 192 -29.22 -1.53 -4.28
N SER A 193 -28.46 -0.53 -3.83
CA SER A 193 -28.75 0.87 -4.18
C SER A 193 -27.52 1.74 -4.41
N ALA A 194 -27.61 2.62 -5.41
CA ALA A 194 -26.70 3.72 -5.68
C ALA A 194 -27.44 5.05 -5.52
N LEU A 195 -26.75 6.14 -5.19
CA LEU A 195 -27.39 7.46 -5.09
C LEU A 195 -26.44 8.60 -5.41
N TRP A 196 -26.99 9.79 -5.62
CA TRP A 196 -26.21 11.02 -5.58
C TRP A 196 -26.88 12.08 -4.71
N ALA A 197 -26.06 12.93 -4.10
CA ALA A 197 -26.46 14.13 -3.38
C ALA A 197 -25.81 15.38 -3.99
N ASN A 198 -26.45 16.54 -3.82
CA ASN A 198 -25.88 17.82 -4.26
C ASN A 198 -25.86 18.88 -3.16
N TRP A 199 -24.91 19.81 -3.29
CA TRP A 199 -24.78 21.01 -2.47
C TRP A 199 -24.31 22.18 -3.33
N VAL A 200 -24.79 23.39 -3.04
CA VAL A 200 -24.37 24.61 -3.73
C VAL A 200 -23.76 25.56 -2.71
N ASP A 201 -22.49 25.89 -2.92
CA ASP A 201 -21.78 26.91 -2.17
C ASP A 201 -21.82 28.22 -2.98
N ALA A 202 -22.55 29.22 -2.49
CA ALA A 202 -22.72 30.51 -3.15
C ALA A 202 -21.52 31.47 -2.98
N THR A 203 -20.36 30.94 -2.56
CA THR A 203 -19.11 31.71 -2.47
C THR A 203 -18.51 31.93 -3.87
N PRO A 204 -18.37 33.19 -4.33
CA PRO A 204 -17.75 33.47 -5.63
C PRO A 204 -16.25 33.19 -5.63
N GLY A 205 -15.69 32.92 -6.81
CA GLY A 205 -14.25 32.74 -6.99
C GLY A 205 -13.80 32.84 -8.45
N THR A 206 -12.50 32.67 -8.67
CA THR A 206 -11.87 32.70 -9.99
C THR A 206 -11.00 31.45 -10.18
N MET A 207 -11.06 30.81 -11.34
CA MET A 207 -10.21 29.66 -11.69
C MET A 207 -9.88 29.73 -13.18
N ASP A 208 -8.61 29.56 -13.52
CA ASP A 208 -8.08 29.66 -14.89
C ASP A 208 -8.53 30.94 -15.63
N GLY A 209 -8.57 32.06 -14.91
CA GLY A 209 -9.01 33.37 -15.44
C GLY A 209 -10.51 33.50 -15.69
N LYS A 210 -11.33 32.56 -15.20
CA LYS A 210 -12.80 32.62 -15.30
C LYS A 210 -13.43 32.78 -13.93
N ASP A 211 -14.26 33.79 -13.79
CA ASP A 211 -15.04 34.04 -12.58
C ASP A 211 -16.27 33.12 -12.52
N TYR A 212 -16.62 32.69 -11.33
CA TYR A 212 -17.81 31.93 -11.05
C TYR A 212 -18.49 32.44 -9.76
N PRO A 213 -19.83 32.58 -9.76
CA PRO A 213 -20.58 33.06 -8.60
C PRO A 213 -20.79 31.98 -7.53
N GLU A 214 -20.70 30.70 -7.88
CA GLU A 214 -20.99 29.57 -6.99
C GLU A 214 -20.20 28.32 -7.39
N THR A 215 -19.96 27.43 -6.43
CA THR A 215 -19.48 26.06 -6.65
C THR A 215 -20.60 25.06 -6.44
N ARG A 216 -20.84 24.20 -7.42
CA ARG A 216 -21.79 23.09 -7.33
C ARG A 216 -21.04 21.80 -7.05
N TYR A 217 -21.39 21.18 -5.94
CA TYR A 217 -20.87 19.89 -5.52
C TYR A 217 -21.88 18.79 -5.79
N TYR A 218 -21.40 17.68 -6.33
CA TYR A 218 -22.16 16.45 -6.46
C TYR A 218 -21.35 15.29 -5.89
N ALA A 219 -21.99 14.47 -5.08
CA ALA A 219 -21.37 13.31 -4.47
C ALA A 219 -22.20 12.07 -4.80
N THR A 220 -21.59 11.06 -5.41
CA THR A 220 -22.23 9.76 -5.63
C THR A 220 -21.83 8.76 -4.56
N PHE A 221 -22.69 7.78 -4.35
CA PHE A 221 -22.50 6.74 -3.36
C PHE A 221 -22.99 5.39 -3.86
N THR A 222 -22.21 4.35 -3.62
CA THR A 222 -22.59 2.94 -3.81
C THR A 222 -22.28 2.13 -2.55
N TYR A 223 -23.12 1.16 -2.23
CA TYR A 223 -22.91 0.29 -1.07
C TYR A 223 -22.97 -1.19 -1.47
N ASN A 224 -21.89 -1.91 -1.18
CA ASN A 224 -21.74 -3.33 -1.45
C ASN A 224 -21.43 -4.06 -0.13
N PRO A 225 -22.44 -4.50 0.63
CA PRO A 225 -22.25 -5.13 1.93
C PRO A 225 -21.39 -6.38 1.79
N THR A 226 -20.59 -6.65 2.83
CA THR A 226 -19.94 -7.94 2.99
C THR A 226 -20.98 -8.98 3.42
N ASP A 227 -20.93 -10.17 2.84
CA ASP A 227 -21.95 -11.22 2.97
C ASP A 227 -22.24 -11.56 4.46
N PRO A 228 -23.50 -11.59 4.93
CA PRO A 228 -23.84 -11.93 6.31
C PRO A 228 -23.41 -13.35 6.73
N GLY A 229 -23.09 -14.23 5.78
CA GLY A 229 -22.53 -15.56 6.04
C GLY A 229 -21.11 -15.58 6.60
N SER A 230 -20.39 -14.45 6.59
CA SER A 230 -19.13 -14.30 7.33
C SER A 230 -19.33 -13.81 8.77
N ALA A 231 -20.58 -13.63 9.20
CA ALA A 231 -20.96 -13.19 10.54
C ALA A 231 -21.53 -14.36 11.35
N ASN A 232 -20.68 -15.34 11.66
CA ASN A 232 -20.86 -16.27 12.78
C ASN A 232 -19.51 -16.88 13.18
N ALA A 233 -18.60 -16.01 13.62
CA ALA A 233 -17.67 -16.38 14.69
C ALA A 233 -18.12 -15.57 15.90
N SER A 234 -18.83 -16.24 16.79
CA SER A 234 -19.25 -15.72 18.09
C SER A 234 -18.05 -15.16 18.88
N ASN A 235 -18.29 -14.05 19.57
CA ASN A 235 -17.38 -13.41 20.53
C ASN A 235 -16.50 -14.39 21.33
N SER A 236 -15.25 -14.50 20.91
CA SER A 236 -14.08 -14.65 21.77
C SER A 236 -12.90 -14.09 20.99
N ASP A 237 -12.20 -13.14 21.60
CA ASP A 237 -11.16 -12.27 21.07
C ASP A 237 -11.71 -11.04 20.32
N GLU A 238 -11.83 -9.94 21.06
CA GLU A 238 -11.82 -8.61 20.48
C GLU A 238 -10.72 -8.56 19.42
N ALA A 239 -11.08 -8.30 18.15
CA ALA A 239 -10.09 -8.12 17.10
C ALA A 239 -9.22 -6.92 17.46
N LEU A 240 -8.06 -7.21 18.07
CA LEU A 240 -7.08 -6.21 18.47
C LEU A 240 -6.75 -5.34 17.26
N PRO A 241 -6.64 -4.00 17.45
CA PRO A 241 -6.39 -3.07 16.36
C PRO A 241 -5.28 -3.56 15.42
N THR A 242 -5.52 -3.48 14.11
CA THR A 242 -4.61 -3.89 13.02
C THR A 242 -3.36 -3.01 12.90
N ARG A 243 -3.00 -2.24 13.94
CA ARG A 243 -1.92 -1.26 13.92
C ARG A 243 -0.78 -1.74 14.81
N PHE A 244 0.35 -2.05 14.19
CA PHE A 244 1.62 -2.16 14.89
C PHE A 244 2.08 -0.77 15.34
N ALA A 245 2.71 -0.68 16.51
CA ALA A 245 3.45 0.52 16.88
C ALA A 245 4.53 0.79 15.82
N THR A 246 4.66 2.05 15.42
CA THR A 246 5.70 2.46 14.49
C THR A 246 7.09 2.28 15.10
N ILE A 247 8.11 2.08 14.27
CA ILE A 247 9.51 2.06 14.71
C ILE A 247 9.81 3.36 15.49
N PRO A 248 10.29 3.27 16.75
CA PRO A 248 10.60 4.47 17.52
C PRO A 248 11.64 5.32 16.80
N ALA A 249 11.53 6.64 16.92
CA ALA A 249 12.42 7.56 16.23
C ALA A 249 13.91 7.26 16.55
N PRO A 250 14.83 7.47 15.58
CA PRO A 250 14.57 7.88 14.20
C PRO A 250 14.03 6.73 13.32
N ALA A 251 13.25 7.08 12.30
CA ALA A 251 12.88 6.15 11.25
C ALA A 251 14.12 5.72 10.45
N VAL A 252 14.14 4.47 9.97
CA VAL A 252 15.31 3.87 9.31
C VAL A 252 14.97 3.25 7.96
N ASN A 253 15.96 3.26 7.08
CA ASN A 253 16.00 2.43 5.88
C ASN A 253 17.36 1.74 5.77
N SER A 254 17.51 0.76 4.87
CA SER A 254 18.79 0.03 4.72
C SER A 254 19.28 -0.59 6.05
N PHE A 255 18.33 -1.11 6.84
CA PHE A 255 18.55 -1.69 8.16
C PHE A 255 18.52 -3.23 8.08
N GLY A 256 19.04 -3.90 9.11
CA GLY A 256 18.85 -5.34 9.28
C GLY A 256 17.50 -5.61 9.95
N GLY A 257 16.67 -6.49 9.41
CA GLY A 257 15.40 -6.85 10.03
C GLY A 257 15.12 -8.33 9.89
N ALA A 258 14.64 -8.93 10.98
CA ALA A 258 14.35 -10.35 11.07
C ALA A 258 13.19 -10.59 12.05
N VAL A 259 12.56 -11.75 11.96
CA VAL A 259 11.57 -12.22 12.93
C VAL A 259 12.07 -13.52 13.53
N LEU A 260 11.98 -13.62 14.86
CA LEU A 260 12.34 -14.81 15.61
C LEU A 260 11.35 -15.00 16.76
N GLY A 261 10.62 -16.11 16.73
CA GLY A 261 9.48 -16.34 17.60
C GLY A 261 8.47 -15.21 17.49
N LYS A 262 8.10 -14.61 18.63
CA LYS A 262 7.14 -13.50 18.69
C LYS A 262 7.73 -12.12 18.46
N TRP A 263 9.02 -12.01 18.14
CA TRP A 263 9.72 -10.74 18.11
C TRP A 263 10.11 -10.35 16.69
N LEU A 264 9.75 -9.14 16.29
CA LEU A 264 10.31 -8.46 15.13
C LEU A 264 11.52 -7.64 15.56
N TYR A 265 12.67 -7.88 14.95
CA TYR A 265 13.93 -7.20 15.24
C TYR A 265 14.26 -6.15 14.18
N VAL A 266 14.76 -5.00 14.61
CA VAL A 266 15.22 -3.89 13.77
C VAL A 266 16.62 -3.48 14.24
N TYR A 267 17.63 -3.75 13.41
CA TYR A 267 19.03 -3.49 13.67
C TYR A 267 19.55 -2.33 12.82
N SER A 268 19.96 -1.27 13.52
CA SER A 268 20.68 -0.12 12.97
C SER A 268 20.02 0.45 11.70
N GLY A 269 20.81 0.92 10.73
CA GLY A 269 20.33 1.49 9.46
C GLY A 269 20.52 3.00 9.31
N HIS A 270 20.16 3.47 8.12
CA HIS A 270 20.37 4.85 7.67
C HIS A 270 19.21 5.76 8.03
N THR A 271 19.53 6.93 8.57
CA THR A 271 18.56 7.96 9.04
C THR A 271 18.71 9.29 8.28
N GLY A 272 19.75 9.44 7.48
CA GLY A 272 20.04 10.65 6.70
C GLY A 272 19.22 10.75 5.42
N ARG A 273 19.35 11.87 4.70
CA ARG A 273 18.80 11.97 3.34
C ARG A 273 19.43 10.92 2.42
N THR A 274 18.70 10.53 1.40
CA THR A 274 19.19 9.55 0.41
C THR A 274 20.46 10.07 -0.26
N HIS A 275 21.49 9.21 -0.40
CA HIS A 275 22.83 9.55 -0.91
C HIS A 275 23.58 10.64 -0.13
N ARG A 276 23.22 10.87 1.13
CA ARG A 276 23.98 11.72 2.06
C ARG A 276 24.44 10.86 3.23
N TYR A 277 25.70 10.46 3.19
CA TYR A 277 26.30 9.58 4.18
C TYR A 277 27.27 10.36 5.05
N GLY A 278 27.23 10.10 6.35
CA GLY A 278 28.16 10.57 7.37
C GLY A 278 28.01 9.71 8.62
N ALA A 279 28.99 9.79 9.53
CA ALA A 279 28.98 9.01 10.78
C ALA A 279 27.67 9.24 11.58
N GLU A 280 27.11 10.43 11.52
CA GLU A 280 25.86 10.84 12.17
C GLU A 280 24.58 10.31 11.51
N THR A 281 24.67 9.71 10.32
CA THR A 281 23.51 9.23 9.55
C THR A 281 23.24 7.74 9.71
N THR A 282 23.96 7.06 10.59
CA THR A 282 23.74 5.65 10.94
C THR A 282 23.20 5.58 12.36
N THR A 283 22.08 4.88 12.58
CA THR A 283 21.51 4.79 13.92
C THR A 283 22.24 3.76 14.78
N LYS A 284 22.33 4.05 16.07
CA LYS A 284 22.97 3.17 17.08
C LYS A 284 21.94 2.34 17.84
N SER A 285 20.83 2.00 17.20
CA SER A 285 19.70 1.32 17.83
C SER A 285 19.62 -0.14 17.36
N PHE A 286 19.45 -1.06 18.30
CA PHE A 286 18.97 -2.40 18.03
C PHE A 286 17.74 -2.64 18.90
N ARG A 287 16.60 -2.95 18.28
CA ARG A 287 15.31 -2.99 18.96
C ARG A 287 14.49 -4.19 18.54
N ARG A 288 13.56 -4.61 19.39
CA ARG A 288 12.53 -5.58 19.02
C ARG A 288 11.12 -5.14 19.40
N LEU A 289 10.15 -5.47 18.56
CA LEU A 289 8.72 -5.27 18.77
C LEU A 289 8.06 -6.62 19.08
N ASN A 290 7.26 -6.67 20.13
CA ASN A 290 6.43 -7.83 20.42
C ASN A 290 5.29 -7.90 19.38
N LEU A 291 5.28 -8.95 18.56
CA LEU A 291 4.27 -9.14 17.52
C LEU A 291 2.93 -9.64 18.07
N GLU A 292 2.90 -10.21 19.28
CA GLU A 292 1.66 -10.63 19.94
C GLU A 292 0.82 -9.43 20.36
N ASP A 293 1.42 -8.50 21.13
CA ASP A 293 0.75 -7.28 21.58
C ASP A 293 0.84 -6.11 20.57
N ARG A 294 1.69 -6.26 19.55
CA ARG A 294 1.92 -5.33 18.43
C ARG A 294 2.39 -3.93 18.82
N THR A 295 2.70 -3.67 20.10
CA THR A 295 2.90 -2.32 20.63
C THR A 295 4.19 -2.15 21.43
N THR A 296 4.63 -3.19 22.12
CA THR A 296 5.75 -3.13 23.05
C THR A 296 7.09 -3.20 22.33
N TRP A 297 7.88 -2.14 22.45
CA TRP A 297 9.27 -2.09 21.97
C TRP A 297 10.27 -2.27 23.11
N GLU A 298 11.33 -3.04 22.85
CA GLU A 298 12.48 -3.18 23.73
C GLU A 298 13.76 -2.75 23.01
N ASP A 299 14.58 -1.94 23.67
CA ASP A 299 15.97 -1.71 23.26
C ASP A 299 16.85 -2.89 23.67
N LEU A 300 17.80 -3.22 22.79
CA LEU A 300 18.75 -4.33 22.94
C LEU A 300 20.18 -3.80 22.81
N PRO A 301 21.19 -4.51 23.35
CA PRO A 301 22.58 -4.15 23.17
C PRO A 301 22.97 -4.16 21.69
N VAL A 302 23.47 -3.03 21.18
CA VAL A 302 24.00 -2.93 19.81
C VAL A 302 25.49 -3.27 19.81
N GLU A 303 25.94 -4.09 18.86
CA GLU A 303 27.37 -4.41 18.69
C GLU A 303 28.09 -3.28 17.95
N GLN A 304 27.56 -2.89 16.78
CA GLN A 304 28.13 -1.85 15.92
C GLN A 304 27.04 -1.13 15.11
N ASP A 305 27.17 0.17 14.91
CA ASP A 305 26.28 0.96 14.05
C ASP A 305 26.62 0.75 12.57
N LEU A 306 25.69 0.12 11.84
CA LEU A 306 25.90 -0.29 10.46
C LEU A 306 24.63 -0.10 9.63
N GLN A 307 24.82 0.27 8.37
CA GLN A 307 23.76 0.28 7.36
C GLN A 307 24.10 -0.67 6.21
N GLY A 308 23.07 -1.12 5.51
CA GLY A 308 23.22 -2.02 4.36
C GLY A 308 23.79 -3.40 4.73
N GLY A 309 23.65 -3.84 5.97
CA GLY A 309 23.90 -5.24 6.37
C GLY A 309 22.62 -6.06 6.33
N ALA A 310 22.76 -7.38 6.39
CA ALA A 310 21.65 -8.31 6.59
C ALA A 310 21.54 -8.71 8.07
N LEU A 311 20.31 -8.92 8.52
CA LEU A 311 20.01 -9.61 9.78
C LEU A 311 19.10 -10.77 9.42
N VAL A 312 19.54 -11.99 9.68
CA VAL A 312 18.78 -13.21 9.40
C VAL A 312 18.61 -14.01 10.69
N ALA A 313 17.58 -14.85 10.76
CA ALA A 313 17.33 -15.70 11.90
C ALA A 313 17.35 -17.16 11.48
N ASP A 314 17.80 -18.04 12.37
CA ASP A 314 17.38 -19.44 12.38
C ASP A 314 16.25 -19.59 13.41
N ASP A 315 16.08 -20.78 14.00
CA ASP A 315 15.04 -21.02 15.01
C ASP A 315 15.40 -20.53 16.42
N LYS A 316 16.64 -20.07 16.65
CA LYS A 316 17.16 -19.77 18.00
C LYS A 316 17.91 -18.44 18.10
N TYR A 317 18.62 -18.06 17.07
CA TYR A 317 19.58 -16.97 17.05
C TYR A 317 19.35 -16.04 15.87
N LEU A 318 19.82 -14.81 16.06
CA LEU A 318 19.92 -13.83 14.98
C LEU A 318 21.37 -13.73 14.53
N TYR A 319 21.59 -13.45 13.25
CA TYR A 319 22.90 -13.35 12.65
C TYR A 319 23.02 -12.04 11.88
N ARG A 320 23.92 -11.17 12.32
CA ARG A 320 24.33 -9.96 11.60
C ARG A 320 25.41 -10.32 10.60
N VAL A 321 25.21 -9.93 9.34
CA VAL A 321 26.16 -10.16 8.26
C VAL A 321 26.58 -8.83 7.64
N GLY A 322 27.88 -8.51 7.75
CA GLY A 322 28.50 -7.34 7.12
C GLY A 322 27.80 -6.01 7.44
N GLY A 323 27.77 -5.13 6.43
CA GLY A 323 27.26 -3.77 6.51
C GLY A 323 28.35 -2.74 6.22
N MET A 324 28.01 -1.45 6.33
CA MET A 324 28.96 -0.35 6.21
C MET A 324 28.76 0.72 7.25
N PHE A 325 29.83 1.49 7.49
CA PHE A 325 29.84 2.72 8.26
C PHE A 325 30.55 3.84 7.49
N ALA A 326 30.33 5.07 7.91
CA ALA A 326 30.97 6.27 7.37
C ALA A 326 31.94 6.86 8.39
N LYS A 327 33.10 7.33 7.94
CA LYS A 327 34.05 8.11 8.76
C LYS A 327 33.95 9.61 8.52
N ASN A 328 33.46 10.01 7.35
CA ASN A 328 33.23 11.41 7.00
C ASN A 328 32.00 11.99 7.72
N LYS A 329 31.91 13.33 7.78
CA LYS A 329 30.67 14.05 8.13
C LYS A 329 29.82 14.31 6.90
N VAL A 330 28.54 14.61 7.09
CA VAL A 330 27.67 15.01 5.98
C VAL A 330 28.21 16.28 5.30
N GLY A 331 28.42 16.21 3.99
CA GLY A 331 28.92 17.33 3.17
C GLY A 331 30.41 17.23 2.84
N GLU A 332 31.17 16.38 3.54
CA GLU A 332 32.55 16.06 3.20
C GLU A 332 32.62 15.01 2.07
N ALA A 333 33.83 14.78 1.54
CA ALA A 333 34.07 13.69 0.60
C ALA A 333 33.72 12.34 1.23
N HIS A 334 33.21 11.40 0.42
CA HIS A 334 32.82 10.08 0.91
C HIS A 334 34.04 9.31 1.44
N ASP A 335 33.94 8.86 2.68
CA ASP A 335 34.91 7.97 3.33
C ASP A 335 34.13 6.82 3.99
N LEU A 336 33.75 5.84 3.17
CA LEU A 336 32.79 4.78 3.52
C LEU A 336 33.49 3.41 3.54
N TYR A 337 33.20 2.59 4.56
CA TYR A 337 33.86 1.30 4.75
C TYR A 337 32.84 0.21 4.94
N SER A 338 32.93 -0.84 4.12
CA SER A 338 32.22 -2.09 4.36
C SER A 338 32.98 -2.92 5.39
N VAL A 339 32.26 -3.74 6.17
CA VAL A 339 32.86 -4.66 7.13
C VAL A 339 32.63 -6.12 6.72
N ALA A 340 33.55 -6.99 7.12
CA ALA A 340 33.48 -8.44 6.89
C ALA A 340 32.80 -9.19 8.04
N ASP A 341 32.49 -8.48 9.13
CA ASP A 341 32.05 -9.09 10.36
C ASP A 341 30.82 -9.99 10.21
N PHE A 342 30.82 -11.04 11.01
CA PHE A 342 29.71 -11.95 11.18
C PHE A 342 29.53 -12.25 12.66
N SER A 343 28.37 -11.90 13.22
CA SER A 343 28.09 -12.05 14.64
C SER A 343 26.72 -12.64 14.87
N ARG A 344 26.61 -13.44 15.92
CA ARG A 344 25.38 -14.07 16.38
C ARG A 344 24.85 -13.35 17.62
N PHE A 345 23.56 -13.07 17.67
CA PHE A 345 22.87 -12.54 18.84
C PHE A 345 21.98 -13.60 19.48
N ASP A 346 22.15 -13.78 20.78
CA ASP A 346 21.28 -14.58 21.64
C ASP A 346 20.16 -13.69 22.21
N PRO A 347 18.89 -13.89 21.82
CA PRO A 347 17.79 -13.06 22.29
C PRO A 347 17.37 -13.31 23.74
N GLU A 348 17.76 -14.44 24.34
CA GLU A 348 17.50 -14.77 25.74
C GLU A 348 18.56 -14.13 26.63
N ALA A 349 19.85 -14.35 26.29
CA ALA A 349 20.97 -13.77 27.02
C ALA A 349 21.19 -12.28 26.71
N LYS A 350 20.62 -11.78 25.60
CA LYS A 350 20.82 -10.43 25.05
C LYS A 350 22.29 -10.11 24.78
N THR A 351 23.05 -11.10 24.30
CA THR A 351 24.49 -10.97 24.05
C THR A 351 24.85 -11.25 22.59
N TRP A 352 25.85 -10.55 22.11
CA TRP A 352 26.49 -10.81 20.82
C TRP A 352 27.70 -11.72 21.01
N THR A 353 27.88 -12.67 20.09
CA THR A 353 29.05 -13.53 19.96
C THR A 353 29.61 -13.35 18.56
N LYS A 354 30.87 -12.92 18.47
CA LYS A 354 31.57 -12.84 17.18
C LYS A 354 31.81 -14.26 16.63
N LEU A 355 31.52 -14.44 15.34
CA LEU A 355 31.83 -15.65 14.57
C LEU A 355 32.99 -15.36 13.60
N ALA A 356 33.33 -16.34 12.74
CA ALA A 356 34.37 -16.14 11.74
C ALA A 356 33.93 -15.08 10.71
N ASP A 357 34.78 -14.08 10.49
CA ASP A 357 34.52 -13.00 9.53
C ASP A 357 34.43 -13.55 8.09
N MET A 358 33.64 -12.89 7.25
CA MET A 358 33.60 -13.18 5.82
C MET A 358 34.99 -13.00 5.18
N PRO A 359 35.33 -13.74 4.10
CA PRO A 359 36.61 -13.59 3.41
C PRO A 359 36.82 -12.19 2.80
N GLU A 360 35.73 -11.49 2.50
CA GLU A 360 35.74 -10.11 2.01
C GLU A 360 34.61 -9.28 2.64
N ALA A 361 34.88 -8.00 2.85
CA ALA A 361 33.92 -7.06 3.41
C ALA A 361 32.79 -6.74 2.43
N ARG A 362 31.55 -6.66 2.93
CA ARG A 362 30.37 -6.48 2.07
C ARG A 362 29.32 -5.62 2.74
N SER A 363 28.73 -4.72 1.97
CA SER A 363 27.51 -3.98 2.32
C SER A 363 26.56 -3.91 1.13
N THR A 364 25.31 -3.54 1.37
CA THR A 364 24.23 -3.52 0.38
C THR A 364 24.05 -4.87 -0.36
N HIS A 365 24.46 -5.95 0.29
CA HIS A 365 24.18 -7.34 -0.07
C HIS A 365 22.85 -7.76 0.57
N ASP A 366 22.46 -9.01 0.35
CA ASP A 366 21.41 -9.66 1.14
C ASP A 366 21.85 -11.07 1.53
N ALA A 367 21.17 -11.62 2.53
CA ALA A 367 21.47 -12.95 3.06
C ALA A 367 20.18 -13.70 3.41
N VAL A 368 20.25 -15.03 3.40
CA VAL A 368 19.15 -15.93 3.80
C VAL A 368 19.71 -17.13 4.56
N VAL A 369 18.92 -17.68 5.47
CA VAL A 369 19.19 -18.98 6.12
C VAL A 369 18.39 -20.04 5.38
N VAL A 370 19.06 -21.11 4.96
CA VAL A 370 18.41 -22.30 4.38
C VAL A 370 18.90 -23.52 5.13
N GLY A 371 17.98 -24.18 5.84
CA GLY A 371 18.35 -25.20 6.82
C GLY A 371 19.27 -24.62 7.89
N ARG A 372 20.50 -25.12 7.96
CA ARG A 372 21.55 -24.68 8.91
C ARG A 372 22.65 -23.86 8.24
N THR A 373 22.43 -23.37 7.03
CA THR A 373 23.45 -22.63 6.28
C THR A 373 23.01 -21.18 6.01
N VAL A 374 23.87 -20.22 6.34
CA VAL A 374 23.71 -18.81 5.96
C VAL A 374 24.32 -18.60 4.59
N TYR A 375 23.55 -18.07 3.65
CA TYR A 375 24.03 -17.69 2.31
C TYR A 375 24.03 -16.18 2.13
N VAL A 376 25.07 -15.65 1.47
CA VAL A 376 25.27 -14.22 1.22
C VAL A 376 25.61 -14.02 -0.26
N THR A 377 24.99 -13.05 -0.94
CA THR A 377 25.30 -12.78 -2.35
C THR A 377 25.51 -11.30 -2.65
N GLY A 378 26.37 -11.02 -3.64
CA GLY A 378 26.62 -9.68 -4.15
C GLY A 378 27.07 -8.67 -3.08
N GLY A 379 26.67 -7.42 -3.27
CA GLY A 379 27.00 -6.29 -2.41
C GLY A 379 28.07 -5.37 -2.99
N TRP A 380 28.72 -4.63 -2.10
CA TRP A 380 29.72 -3.63 -2.41
C TRP A 380 30.83 -3.67 -1.36
N THR A 381 32.09 -3.63 -1.80
CA THR A 381 33.27 -3.67 -0.94
C THR A 381 33.94 -2.31 -0.90
N MET A 382 33.38 -1.40 -0.07
CA MET A 382 33.92 -0.04 0.09
C MET A 382 35.08 0.01 1.08
N ALA A 383 36.11 0.79 0.75
CA ALA A 383 37.29 1.02 1.59
C ALA A 383 37.79 2.47 1.43
N GLY A 384 36.95 3.44 1.78
CA GLY A 384 37.21 4.87 1.66
C GLY A 384 36.44 5.50 0.50
N ASP A 385 37.14 6.01 -0.53
CA ASP A 385 36.47 6.55 -1.72
C ASP A 385 35.71 5.45 -2.47
N SER A 386 34.40 5.47 -2.30
CA SER A 386 33.47 4.50 -2.87
C SER A 386 33.45 4.46 -4.41
N LYS A 387 33.96 5.46 -5.14
CA LYS A 387 33.78 5.54 -6.61
C LYS A 387 34.38 4.37 -7.39
N LEU A 388 35.42 3.73 -6.87
CA LEU A 388 36.12 2.60 -7.51
C LEU A 388 35.95 1.28 -6.76
N ALA A 389 35.10 1.26 -5.73
CA ALA A 389 34.93 0.07 -4.89
C ALA A 389 34.27 -1.07 -5.68
N PRO A 390 34.86 -2.28 -5.70
CA PRO A 390 34.38 -3.40 -6.50
C PRO A 390 33.10 -4.00 -5.92
N TYR A 391 32.30 -4.61 -6.79
CA TYR A 391 31.16 -5.43 -6.38
C TYR A 391 31.66 -6.89 -6.37
N PRO A 392 31.40 -7.66 -5.30
CA PRO A 392 31.90 -9.03 -5.20
C PRO A 392 31.49 -9.91 -6.39
N THR A 393 32.40 -10.77 -6.82
CA THR A 393 32.19 -11.81 -7.85
C THR A 393 31.81 -13.17 -7.26
N THR A 394 31.68 -13.24 -5.93
CA THR A 394 31.40 -14.49 -5.21
C THR A 394 30.17 -14.35 -4.32
N ALA A 395 29.45 -15.46 -4.15
CA ALA A 395 28.54 -15.70 -3.04
C ALA A 395 29.30 -16.44 -1.92
N LEU A 396 28.74 -16.44 -0.71
CA LEU A 396 29.33 -17.08 0.45
C LEU A 396 28.30 -18.00 1.13
N ALA A 397 28.77 -19.10 1.72
CA ALA A 397 27.97 -20.00 2.54
C ALA A 397 28.68 -20.28 3.86
N PHE A 398 27.94 -20.25 4.97
CA PHE A 398 28.46 -20.56 6.31
C PHE A 398 27.60 -21.63 6.95
N ASP A 399 28.20 -22.74 7.35
CA ASP A 399 27.53 -23.82 8.06
C ASP A 399 27.46 -23.49 9.56
N LEU A 400 26.25 -23.33 10.09
CA LEU A 400 26.03 -22.98 11.49
C LEU A 400 26.23 -24.16 12.44
N ASP A 401 26.19 -25.40 11.94
CA ASP A 401 26.45 -26.61 12.73
C ASP A 401 27.96 -26.93 12.80
N HIS A 402 28.73 -26.44 11.82
CA HIS A 402 30.18 -26.59 11.72
C HIS A 402 30.91 -25.23 11.57
N PRO A 403 30.75 -24.31 12.54
CA PRO A 403 31.29 -22.95 12.45
C PRO A 403 32.82 -22.89 12.33
N GLU A 404 33.54 -23.92 12.79
CA GLU A 404 34.98 -24.08 12.63
C GLU A 404 35.43 -24.21 11.17
N GLY A 405 34.54 -24.62 10.27
CA GLY A 405 34.80 -24.71 8.84
C GLY A 405 34.89 -23.34 8.14
N GLY A 406 34.40 -22.28 8.79
CA GLY A 406 34.40 -20.93 8.25
C GLY A 406 33.49 -20.77 7.01
N TRP A 407 33.75 -19.71 6.23
CA TRP A 407 32.98 -19.41 5.04
C TRP A 407 33.48 -20.18 3.81
N LYS A 408 32.55 -20.84 3.11
CA LYS A 408 32.76 -21.38 1.76
C LYS A 408 32.50 -20.31 0.71
N VAL A 409 33.45 -20.13 -0.20
CA VAL A 409 33.32 -19.22 -1.35
C VAL A 409 32.67 -19.95 -2.54
N ILE A 410 31.67 -19.31 -3.14
CA ILE A 410 30.91 -19.83 -4.28
C ILE A 410 31.00 -18.82 -5.42
N PRO A 411 31.47 -19.16 -6.62
CA PRO A 411 31.41 -18.25 -7.77
C PRO A 411 29.96 -17.86 -8.08
N GLN A 412 29.66 -16.57 -8.27
CA GLN A 412 28.33 -16.10 -8.72
C GLN A 412 28.43 -15.48 -10.13
N PRO A 413 27.39 -15.61 -10.98
CA PRO A 413 27.45 -15.18 -12.37
C PRO A 413 27.14 -13.68 -12.58
N PHE A 414 27.11 -12.89 -11.50
CA PHE A 414 26.71 -11.49 -11.52
C PHE A 414 27.55 -10.63 -10.56
N GLN A 415 27.51 -9.31 -10.77
CA GLN A 415 28.10 -8.31 -9.88
C GLN A 415 27.06 -7.20 -9.65
N ARG A 416 26.29 -7.32 -8.56
CA ARG A 416 25.20 -6.39 -8.23
C ARG A 416 25.02 -6.20 -6.72
N ARG A 417 24.33 -5.11 -6.36
CA ARG A 417 23.95 -4.75 -5.00
C ARG A 417 22.51 -4.26 -4.93
N ALA A 418 22.00 -4.03 -3.72
CA ALA A 418 20.63 -3.57 -3.47
C ALA A 418 19.57 -4.47 -4.13
N HIS A 419 19.90 -5.75 -4.30
CA HIS A 419 18.97 -6.83 -4.57
C HIS A 419 18.40 -7.36 -3.26
N SER A 420 17.43 -8.25 -3.35
CA SER A 420 16.98 -9.08 -2.22
C SER A 420 17.17 -10.56 -2.52
N MET A 421 17.10 -11.38 -1.48
CA MET A 421 17.17 -12.83 -1.57
C MET A 421 15.98 -13.50 -0.88
N GLY A 422 15.63 -14.69 -1.35
CA GLY A 422 14.72 -15.59 -0.66
C GLY A 422 14.91 -17.03 -1.10
N GLU A 423 14.21 -17.95 -0.46
CA GLU A 423 14.31 -19.38 -0.72
C GLU A 423 12.96 -19.94 -1.19
N GLN A 424 12.99 -20.90 -2.12
CA GLN A 424 11.83 -21.73 -2.41
C GLN A 424 12.29 -23.09 -2.94
N GLY A 425 11.79 -24.18 -2.35
CA GLY A 425 12.09 -25.54 -2.79
C GLY A 425 13.56 -25.94 -2.62
N GLY A 426 14.25 -25.38 -1.63
CA GLY A 426 15.67 -25.55 -1.34
C GLY A 426 16.61 -24.73 -2.23
N LYS A 427 16.08 -23.89 -3.13
CA LYS A 427 16.87 -23.05 -4.04
C LYS A 427 16.86 -21.59 -3.60
N LEU A 428 17.97 -20.89 -3.82
CA LEU A 428 18.12 -19.48 -3.49
C LEU A 428 17.78 -18.63 -4.70
N PHE A 429 16.92 -17.63 -4.53
CA PHE A 429 16.54 -16.69 -5.58
C PHE A 429 17.12 -15.31 -5.26
N VAL A 430 17.89 -14.74 -6.19
CA VAL A 430 18.50 -13.42 -6.07
C VAL A 430 17.76 -12.45 -7.00
N LEU A 431 17.09 -11.46 -6.41
CA LEU A 431 16.05 -10.68 -7.07
C LEU A 431 16.49 -9.25 -7.40
N GLY A 432 16.62 -8.94 -8.69
CA GLY A 432 16.83 -7.59 -9.18
C GLY A 432 18.25 -7.05 -8.91
N GLY A 433 18.37 -5.79 -8.47
CA GLY A 433 19.62 -5.16 -8.07
C GLY A 433 20.19 -4.15 -9.09
N LEU A 434 21.20 -3.39 -8.63
CA LEU A 434 21.99 -2.45 -9.42
C LEU A 434 23.28 -3.11 -9.88
N VAL A 435 23.54 -3.17 -11.19
CA VAL A 435 24.72 -3.80 -11.78
C VAL A 435 25.91 -2.84 -11.80
N ALA A 436 27.09 -3.32 -11.37
CA ALA A 436 28.31 -2.51 -11.20
C ALA A 436 28.70 -1.71 -12.46
N VAL A 437 28.88 -2.40 -13.58
CA VAL A 437 29.48 -1.81 -14.80
C VAL A 437 28.54 -0.83 -15.49
N SER A 438 27.25 -1.14 -15.53
CA SER A 438 26.28 -0.35 -16.29
C SER A 438 25.53 0.68 -15.45
N MET A 439 25.60 0.56 -14.11
CA MET A 439 24.76 1.30 -13.17
C MET A 439 23.27 1.20 -13.49
N LYS A 440 22.86 0.13 -14.19
CA LYS A 440 21.46 -0.15 -14.52
C LYS A 440 20.84 -1.00 -13.41
N VAL A 441 19.61 -0.65 -13.06
CA VAL A 441 18.75 -1.53 -12.28
C VAL A 441 18.21 -2.60 -13.22
N VAL A 442 18.32 -3.86 -12.81
CA VAL A 442 17.83 -5.01 -13.57
C VAL A 442 16.66 -5.67 -12.85
N ASN A 443 15.79 -6.30 -13.63
CA ASN A 443 14.72 -7.17 -13.12
C ASN A 443 15.12 -8.65 -13.15
N ARG A 444 16.38 -8.94 -13.47
CA ARG A 444 16.90 -10.31 -13.60
C ARG A 444 16.85 -11.06 -12.28
N VAL A 445 16.43 -12.32 -12.34
CA VAL A 445 16.49 -13.27 -11.24
C VAL A 445 17.54 -14.34 -11.52
N ASP A 446 18.48 -14.53 -10.59
CA ASP A 446 19.44 -15.63 -10.65
C ASP A 446 19.16 -16.61 -9.51
N VAL A 447 19.15 -17.90 -9.83
CA VAL A 447 18.77 -18.98 -8.94
C VAL A 447 19.97 -19.88 -8.68
N TYR A 448 20.33 -20.08 -7.41
CA TYR A 448 21.34 -21.03 -7.00
C TYR A 448 20.69 -22.28 -6.44
N ASP A 449 21.14 -23.45 -6.89
CA ASP A 449 20.77 -24.74 -6.31
C ASP A 449 21.93 -25.26 -5.45
N PRO A 450 21.81 -25.22 -4.11
CA PRO A 450 22.83 -25.77 -3.22
C PRO A 450 23.11 -27.26 -3.42
N LYS A 451 22.15 -28.06 -3.91
CA LYS A 451 22.32 -29.51 -4.09
C LYS A 451 23.23 -29.83 -5.27
N THR A 452 23.12 -29.07 -6.35
CA THR A 452 23.95 -29.26 -7.56
C THR A 452 25.14 -28.32 -7.62
N GLY A 453 25.14 -27.25 -6.82
CA GLY A 453 26.16 -26.21 -6.83
C GLY A 453 26.11 -25.31 -8.08
N THR A 454 24.99 -25.27 -8.79
CA THR A 454 24.87 -24.57 -10.07
C THR A 454 23.95 -23.36 -10.00
N TRP A 455 24.25 -22.35 -10.83
CA TRP A 455 23.38 -21.20 -11.07
C TRP A 455 22.57 -21.36 -12.34
N ALA A 456 21.34 -20.85 -12.33
CA ALA A 456 20.46 -20.73 -13.48
C ALA A 456 19.75 -19.36 -13.47
N GLN A 457 19.17 -18.95 -14.59
CA GLN A 457 18.29 -17.79 -14.64
C GLN A 457 16.85 -18.21 -14.27
N GLY A 458 16.22 -17.46 -13.38
CA GLY A 458 14.80 -17.64 -13.01
C GLY A 458 13.88 -16.69 -13.80
N PRO A 459 12.58 -16.65 -13.47
CA PRO A 459 11.66 -15.70 -14.07
C PRO A 459 12.00 -14.26 -13.66
N ASP A 460 12.16 -13.38 -14.64
CA ASP A 460 12.40 -11.96 -14.38
C ASP A 460 11.27 -11.35 -13.53
N LEU A 461 11.64 -10.39 -12.67
CA LEU A 461 10.67 -9.62 -11.89
C LEU A 461 9.72 -8.87 -12.82
N PRO A 462 8.40 -8.88 -12.57
CA PRO A 462 7.42 -8.12 -13.33
C PRO A 462 7.81 -6.64 -13.51
N ALA A 463 7.89 -6.20 -14.76
CA ALA A 463 8.27 -4.84 -15.11
C ALA A 463 7.07 -3.88 -14.97
N GLY A 464 7.00 -3.13 -13.86
CA GLY A 464 5.99 -2.09 -13.63
C GLY A 464 6.51 -0.65 -13.73
N LEU A 465 7.77 -0.41 -13.36
CA LEU A 465 8.44 0.90 -13.39
C LEU A 465 9.92 0.73 -13.74
N PRO A 466 10.58 1.77 -14.30
CA PRO A 466 12.04 1.84 -14.32
C PRO A 466 12.50 1.86 -12.86
N ASN A 467 13.31 0.87 -12.45
CA ASN A 467 13.84 0.65 -11.09
C ASN A 467 13.07 -0.32 -10.17
N GLU A 468 12.13 -1.13 -10.66
CA GLU A 468 11.41 -2.08 -9.80
C GLU A 468 12.33 -3.07 -9.07
N GLY A 469 13.46 -3.46 -9.69
CA GLY A 469 14.46 -4.32 -9.07
C GLY A 469 15.38 -3.65 -8.04
N PHE A 470 15.27 -2.34 -7.75
CA PHE A 470 16.20 -1.65 -6.85
C PHE A 470 15.68 -1.56 -5.43
N GLY A 471 16.50 -1.98 -4.46
CA GLY A 471 16.16 -1.90 -3.05
C GLY A 471 14.89 -2.70 -2.73
N THR A 472 14.71 -3.84 -3.40
CA THR A 472 13.62 -4.77 -3.15
C THR A 472 13.78 -5.45 -1.79
N SER A 473 12.72 -6.09 -1.31
CA SER A 473 12.81 -7.00 -0.17
C SER A 473 11.94 -8.22 -0.41
N ALA A 474 12.42 -9.38 0.06
CA ALA A 474 11.81 -10.67 -0.14
C ALA A 474 11.85 -11.51 1.14
N PHE A 475 10.91 -12.43 1.27
CA PHE A 475 10.84 -13.39 2.38
C PHE A 475 10.03 -14.61 1.97
N THR A 476 10.37 -15.75 2.56
CA THR A 476 9.67 -17.03 2.32
C THR A 476 8.71 -17.32 3.45
N ILE A 477 7.44 -17.54 3.14
CA ILE A 477 6.41 -17.99 4.09
C ILE A 477 5.76 -19.24 3.52
N ASP A 478 5.64 -20.29 4.32
CA ASP A 478 5.03 -21.57 3.96
C ASP A 478 5.55 -22.15 2.62
N GLY A 479 6.86 -22.05 2.42
CA GLY A 479 7.54 -22.53 1.21
C GLY A 479 7.23 -21.74 -0.05
N ARG A 480 6.66 -20.53 0.06
CA ARG A 480 6.38 -19.63 -1.06
C ARG A 480 7.21 -18.37 -0.91
N LEU A 481 7.91 -17.98 -1.97
CA LEU A 481 8.70 -16.75 -1.98
C LEU A 481 7.84 -15.54 -2.32
N TYR A 482 7.90 -14.51 -1.47
CA TYR A 482 7.25 -13.22 -1.67
C TYR A 482 8.30 -12.14 -1.89
N TYR A 483 8.03 -11.17 -2.78
CA TYR A 483 8.84 -9.97 -2.90
C TYR A 483 7.99 -8.71 -3.08
N SER A 484 8.57 -7.57 -2.72
CA SER A 484 8.04 -6.25 -3.08
C SER A 484 9.14 -5.22 -3.27
N GLY A 485 8.85 -4.19 -4.06
CA GLY A 485 9.78 -3.11 -4.39
C GLY A 485 9.09 -1.75 -4.46
N ALA A 486 9.67 -0.84 -5.26
CA ALA A 486 9.30 0.57 -5.30
C ALA A 486 7.83 0.84 -5.67
N THR A 487 7.19 -0.03 -6.46
CA THR A 487 5.76 0.10 -6.79
C THR A 487 4.84 -0.17 -5.59
N GLY A 488 5.34 -0.80 -4.54
CA GLY A 488 4.54 -1.33 -3.44
C GLY A 488 3.80 -2.62 -3.80
N ARG A 489 3.84 -3.11 -5.04
CA ARG A 489 3.20 -4.39 -5.39
C ARG A 489 3.86 -5.54 -4.65
N ILE A 490 3.03 -6.46 -4.21
CA ILE A 490 3.43 -7.70 -3.57
C ILE A 490 3.27 -8.80 -4.61
N TYR A 491 4.36 -9.49 -4.86
CA TYR A 491 4.38 -10.63 -5.76
C TYR A 491 4.75 -11.89 -5.00
N ARG A 492 4.19 -13.01 -5.44
CA ARG A 492 4.48 -14.35 -4.96
C ARG A 492 4.98 -15.18 -6.13
N LEU A 493 6.12 -15.84 -5.99
CA LEU A 493 6.59 -16.81 -6.99
C LEU A 493 5.59 -17.96 -7.04
N ASN A 494 5.26 -18.56 -8.18
CA ASN A 494 4.37 -19.74 -8.25
C ASN A 494 5.07 -21.01 -7.69
N PRO A 495 4.37 -22.12 -7.39
CA PRO A 495 5.01 -23.29 -6.79
C PRO A 495 6.10 -23.92 -7.66
N ALA A 496 5.94 -23.86 -8.98
CA ALA A 496 6.91 -24.35 -9.96
C ALA A 496 8.22 -23.54 -9.96
N GLY A 497 8.20 -22.30 -9.45
CA GLY A 497 9.37 -21.43 -9.37
C GLY A 497 9.69 -20.67 -10.67
N ASP A 498 8.75 -20.62 -11.61
CA ASP A 498 8.96 -20.14 -12.98
C ASP A 498 8.06 -18.97 -13.40
N ALA A 499 7.18 -18.48 -12.51
CA ALA A 499 6.37 -17.29 -12.77
C ALA A 499 6.04 -16.50 -11.49
N TRP A 500 5.89 -15.18 -11.62
CA TRP A 500 5.46 -14.29 -10.54
C TRP A 500 3.97 -13.97 -10.63
N GLU A 501 3.28 -14.03 -9.50
CA GLU A 501 1.86 -13.71 -9.34
C GLU A 501 1.72 -12.43 -8.51
N SER A 502 0.98 -11.43 -8.98
CA SER A 502 0.65 -10.27 -8.13
C SER A 502 -0.48 -10.65 -7.19
N ILE A 503 -0.27 -10.44 -5.88
CA ILE A 503 -1.22 -10.88 -4.84
C ILE A 503 -1.72 -9.73 -3.97
N GLY A 504 -1.32 -8.50 -4.28
CA GLY A 504 -1.71 -7.32 -3.52
C GLY A 504 -0.71 -6.18 -3.66
N ALA A 505 -0.87 -5.17 -2.83
CA ALA A 505 0.06 -4.05 -2.75
C ALA A 505 0.11 -3.48 -1.33
N TRP A 506 1.26 -2.93 -0.99
CA TRP A 506 1.43 -2.09 0.17
C TRP A 506 0.71 -0.76 -0.03
N ALA A 507 0.03 -0.38 1.04
CA ALA A 507 -0.58 0.91 1.27
C ALA A 507 0.42 2.08 1.09
N LEU A 508 1.68 1.88 1.51
CA LEU A 508 2.78 2.83 1.35
C LEU A 508 3.92 2.21 0.51
N PRO A 509 3.96 2.51 -0.81
CA PRO A 509 5.06 2.10 -1.68
C PRO A 509 6.41 2.63 -1.19
N ARG A 510 7.40 1.73 -1.13
CA ARG A 510 8.70 1.99 -0.49
C ARG A 510 9.81 1.11 -1.05
N THR A 511 11.04 1.52 -0.82
CA THR A 511 12.26 0.73 -1.11
C THR A 511 13.10 0.58 0.14
N THR A 512 14.01 -0.40 0.16
CA THR A 512 14.93 -0.68 1.28
C THR A 512 14.24 -0.85 2.63
N HIS A 513 12.98 -1.30 2.58
CA HIS A 513 12.20 -1.85 3.69
C HIS A 513 12.56 -3.33 3.92
N ARG A 514 11.93 -3.95 4.91
CA ARG A 514 12.00 -5.40 5.12
C ARG A 514 10.61 -6.02 4.99
N VAL A 515 10.50 -7.00 4.09
CA VAL A 515 9.40 -7.95 4.01
C VAL A 515 9.71 -9.07 5.01
N LEU A 516 8.79 -9.32 5.95
CA LEU A 516 8.99 -10.25 7.07
C LEU A 516 7.68 -10.96 7.42
N PRO A 517 7.71 -12.13 8.09
CA PRO A 517 6.49 -12.82 8.50
C PRO A 517 5.86 -12.11 9.70
N GLY A 518 4.54 -12.11 9.76
CA GLY A 518 3.77 -11.56 10.88
C GLY A 518 2.83 -12.58 11.51
N PRO A 519 2.17 -12.22 12.62
CA PRO A 519 1.21 -13.08 13.30
C PRO A 519 0.00 -13.37 12.39
N GLY A 520 -0.62 -14.55 12.57
CA GLY A 520 -1.86 -14.90 11.87
C GLY A 520 -1.73 -15.00 10.36
N HIS A 521 -0.64 -15.61 9.87
CA HIS A 521 -0.35 -15.79 8.44
C HIS A 521 -0.39 -14.46 7.65
N THR A 522 0.40 -13.48 8.13
CA THR A 522 0.53 -12.16 7.51
C THR A 522 1.94 -11.94 6.97
N LEU A 523 2.03 -11.06 5.98
CA LEU A 523 3.27 -10.48 5.48
C LEU A 523 3.39 -9.05 6.00
N LEU A 524 4.54 -8.69 6.55
CA LEU A 524 4.84 -7.37 7.07
C LEU A 524 5.72 -6.59 6.10
N ALA A 525 5.48 -5.28 5.96
CA ALA A 525 6.43 -4.33 5.37
C ALA A 525 6.90 -3.36 6.46
N VAL A 526 8.17 -3.49 6.86
CA VAL A 526 8.77 -2.78 7.98
C VAL A 526 9.69 -1.68 7.47
N GLY A 527 9.50 -0.44 7.95
CA GLY A 527 10.41 0.67 7.72
C GLY A 527 10.63 1.01 6.25
N GLY A 528 11.83 1.50 5.90
CA GLY A 528 12.24 1.74 4.51
C GLY A 528 12.18 3.20 4.08
N ASN A 529 12.27 3.44 2.77
CA ASN A 529 12.36 4.76 2.16
C ASN A 529 11.15 5.05 1.26
N VAL A 530 10.55 6.22 1.45
CA VAL A 530 9.45 6.76 0.66
C VAL A 530 9.89 8.12 0.13
N LYS A 531 10.05 8.23 -1.20
CA LYS A 531 10.40 9.47 -1.89
C LYS A 531 11.61 10.19 -1.27
N GLY A 532 12.63 9.42 -0.88
CA GLY A 532 13.88 9.93 -0.33
C GLY A 532 13.91 10.14 1.18
N LYS A 533 12.83 9.83 1.90
CA LYS A 533 12.70 9.94 3.36
C LYS A 533 12.40 8.59 4.00
N GLN A 534 12.94 8.36 5.18
CA GLN A 534 12.67 7.16 5.97
C GLN A 534 11.22 7.16 6.48
N THR A 535 10.60 5.99 6.54
CA THR A 535 9.29 5.78 7.15
C THR A 535 9.42 4.88 8.38
N PRO A 536 8.76 5.19 9.51
CA PRO A 536 8.73 4.32 10.68
C PRO A 536 7.58 3.30 10.62
N VAL A 537 6.78 3.31 9.55
CA VAL A 537 5.52 2.56 9.45
C VAL A 537 5.78 1.07 9.24
N ILE A 538 5.02 0.26 9.95
CA ILE A 538 4.88 -1.18 9.73
C ILE A 538 3.49 -1.44 9.14
N GLU A 539 3.44 -2.02 7.94
CA GLU A 539 2.20 -2.47 7.30
C GLU A 539 2.10 -3.98 7.37
N ALA A 540 0.88 -4.51 7.40
CA ALA A 540 0.63 -5.94 7.36
C ALA A 540 -0.47 -6.24 6.35
N VAL A 541 -0.31 -7.34 5.62
CA VAL A 541 -1.37 -7.91 4.77
C VAL A 541 -1.54 -9.38 5.13
N THR A 542 -2.79 -9.83 5.21
CA THR A 542 -3.10 -11.25 5.38
C THR A 542 -2.86 -11.98 4.08
N LEU A 543 -2.17 -13.11 4.16
CA LEU A 543 -1.97 -13.99 3.01
C LEU A 543 -3.18 -14.93 2.88
N PRO A 544 -3.69 -15.17 1.66
CA PRO A 544 -4.75 -16.15 1.47
C PRO A 544 -4.27 -17.53 1.88
N GLU A 545 -5.12 -18.29 2.57
CA GLU A 545 -4.80 -19.67 2.96
C GLU A 545 -4.42 -20.50 1.72
N THR A 546 -3.28 -21.16 1.80
CA THR A 546 -2.90 -22.18 0.83
C THR A 546 -3.77 -23.39 1.10
N THR A 547 -4.79 -23.60 0.26
CA THR A 547 -5.51 -24.88 0.21
C THR A 547 -4.50 -25.95 -0.19
N THR A 548 -3.93 -26.61 0.81
CA THR A 548 -3.20 -27.85 0.60
C THR A 548 -4.26 -28.88 0.27
N THR A 549 -4.49 -29.13 -1.02
CA THR A 549 -5.02 -30.45 -1.41
C THR A 549 -3.97 -31.45 -0.95
N ALA A 550 -4.21 -32.02 0.23
CA ALA A 550 -3.57 -33.25 0.65
C ALA A 550 -3.81 -34.24 -0.48
N ALA A 551 -2.76 -34.52 -1.26
CA ALA A 551 -2.73 -35.70 -2.08
C ALA A 551 -2.88 -36.86 -1.10
N ALA A 552 -4.07 -37.43 -1.05
CA ALA A 552 -4.30 -38.71 -0.41
C ALA A 552 -3.32 -39.68 -1.07
N ALA A 553 -2.26 -40.03 -0.34
CA ALA A 553 -1.51 -41.24 -0.59
C ALA A 553 -2.50 -42.38 -0.35
N GLY A 554 -3.10 -42.87 -1.43
CA GLY A 554 -3.79 -44.15 -1.45
C GLY A 554 -2.76 -45.26 -1.35
N GLU A 555 -3.08 -46.20 -0.47
CA GLU A 555 -2.36 -47.44 -0.13
C GLU A 555 -1.85 -48.28 -1.31
#